data_AF-A0A2E6X2A8-F1
#
_entry.id   AF-A0A2E6X2A8-F1
#
_cell.length_a   1.000
_cell.length_b   1.000
_cell.length_c   1.000
_cell.angle_alpha   90.00
_cell.angle_beta   90.00
_cell.angle_gamma   90.00
#
_symmetry.space_group_name_H-M   'P 1'
#
loop_
_entity.id
_entity.type
_entity.pdbx_description
1 polymer ?
#
loop_
_entity_poly.entity_id
_entity_poly.type
_entity_poly.pdbx_seq_one_letter_code
_entity_poly.pdbx_strand_id
1 'polypeptide(L)'
;MRSNVSEIGSLVEVYLKSLQQCIEADNWPAALCLALSLPDMAGTVESPRGEPRQRYMDWFNAWVGSKYRTQLLVGQQAFLSGADCYGLKCAMLYQDAPESLHQHDVKIFDRFRFTVSEADHGARKSGNLYLHAGRFCRDLMAGGEAWLKNAQRDPKKTAMLGRTLKIESA
;
A
#
# COMPACT_ATOMS: atom_id res chain seq x y z
N MET A 1 -26.63 30.38 -7.70
CA MET A 1 -26.74 29.06 -7.04
C MET A 1 -25.33 28.63 -6.69
N ARG A 2 -24.94 28.71 -5.41
CA ARG A 2 -23.60 28.30 -4.96
C ARG A 2 -23.63 26.79 -4.83
N SER A 3 -22.95 26.08 -5.71
CA SER A 3 -22.74 24.63 -5.60
C SER A 3 -22.00 24.38 -4.29
N ASN A 4 -22.63 23.60 -3.40
CA ASN A 4 -21.99 23.06 -2.21
C ASN A 4 -20.84 22.15 -2.65
N VAL A 5 -19.65 22.72 -2.78
CA VAL A 5 -18.42 21.94 -2.70
C VAL A 5 -18.35 21.53 -1.23
N SER A 6 -18.87 20.34 -0.91
CA SER A 6 -18.47 19.67 0.34
C SER A 6 -16.94 19.68 0.35
N GLU A 7 -16.31 20.22 1.38
CA GLU A 7 -14.86 20.08 1.58
C GLU A 7 -14.55 18.58 1.58
N ILE A 8 -14.16 18.09 0.41
CA ILE A 8 -13.60 16.77 0.24
C ILE A 8 -12.30 16.84 1.05
N GLY A 9 -12.14 15.95 2.02
CA GLY A 9 -10.91 15.85 2.81
C GLY A 9 -9.67 15.79 1.92
N SER A 10 -8.47 15.89 2.50
CA SER A 10 -7.22 15.79 1.75
C SER A 10 -7.23 14.59 0.78
N LEU A 11 -6.52 14.67 -0.35
CA LEU A 11 -6.50 13.59 -1.36
C LEU A 11 -6.29 12.20 -0.74
N VAL A 12 -5.44 12.12 0.30
CA VAL A 12 -5.14 10.89 1.04
C VAL A 12 -6.37 10.38 1.81
N GLU A 13 -7.13 11.25 2.47
CA GLU A 13 -8.35 10.85 3.21
C GLU A 13 -9.41 10.28 2.28
N VAL A 14 -9.60 10.92 1.12
CA VAL A 14 -10.49 10.40 0.07
C VAL A 14 -10.01 9.04 -0.40
N TYR A 15 -8.70 8.90 -0.61
CA TYR A 15 -8.10 7.66 -1.06
C TYR A 15 -8.32 6.50 -0.07
N LEU A 16 -8.09 6.75 1.23
CA LEU A 16 -8.32 5.76 2.28
C LEU A 16 -9.80 5.39 2.38
N LYS A 17 -10.70 6.36 2.25
CA LYS A 17 -12.14 6.11 2.20
C LYS A 17 -12.54 5.26 0.99
N SER A 18 -11.99 5.53 -0.19
CA SER A 18 -12.24 4.72 -1.39
C SER A 18 -11.71 3.29 -1.22
N LEU A 19 -10.53 3.12 -0.61
CA LEU A 19 -10.00 1.80 -0.29
C LEU A 19 -10.94 1.04 0.67
N GLN A 20 -11.42 1.69 1.73
CA GLN A 20 -12.39 1.11 2.65
C GLN A 20 -13.65 0.64 1.93
N GLN A 21 -14.20 1.45 1.03
CA GLN A 21 -15.38 1.08 0.22
C GLN A 21 -15.11 -0.14 -0.68
N CYS A 22 -13.92 -0.23 -1.29
CA CYS A 22 -13.57 -1.42 -2.08
C CYS A 22 -13.45 -2.68 -1.22
N ILE A 23 -12.93 -2.56 0.02
CA ILE A 23 -12.85 -3.67 0.98
C ILE A 23 -14.25 -4.11 1.41
N GLU A 24 -15.15 -3.18 1.73
CA GLU A 24 -16.54 -3.48 2.15
C GLU A 24 -17.36 -4.14 1.04
N ALA A 25 -17.08 -3.81 -0.21
CA ALA A 25 -17.73 -4.39 -1.38
C ALA A 25 -17.07 -5.71 -1.85
N ASP A 26 -16.08 -6.23 -1.13
CA ASP A 26 -15.24 -7.38 -1.54
C ASP A 26 -14.66 -7.24 -2.97
N ASN A 27 -14.45 -6.01 -3.43
CA ASN A 27 -13.86 -5.72 -4.73
C ASN A 27 -12.33 -5.86 -4.64
N TRP A 28 -11.85 -7.09 -4.48
CA TRP A 28 -10.44 -7.38 -4.22
C TRP A 28 -9.48 -6.84 -5.28
N PRO A 29 -9.75 -6.92 -6.60
CA PRO A 29 -8.87 -6.33 -7.58
C PRO A 29 -8.69 -4.82 -7.38
N ALA A 30 -9.79 -4.07 -7.20
CA ALA A 30 -9.71 -2.63 -6.95
C ALA A 30 -9.07 -2.31 -5.59
N ALA A 31 -9.45 -3.04 -4.54
CA ALA A 31 -8.90 -2.86 -3.20
C ALA A 31 -7.38 -3.11 -3.17
N LEU A 32 -6.90 -4.14 -3.87
CA LEU A 32 -5.47 -4.45 -3.96
C LEU A 32 -4.72 -3.38 -4.76
N CYS A 33 -5.26 -2.93 -5.90
CA CYS A 33 -4.65 -1.84 -6.67
C CYS A 33 -4.52 -0.57 -5.84
N LEU A 34 -5.58 -0.22 -5.08
CA LEU A 34 -5.57 0.94 -4.21
C LEU A 34 -4.61 0.75 -3.02
N ALA A 35 -4.65 -0.40 -2.36
CA ALA A 35 -3.76 -0.69 -1.23
C ALA A 35 -2.27 -0.66 -1.63
N LEU A 36 -1.92 -1.22 -2.79
CA LEU A 36 -0.55 -1.25 -3.30
C LEU A 36 -0.05 0.11 -3.80
N SER A 37 -0.93 1.04 -4.18
CA SER A 37 -0.50 2.38 -4.59
C SER A 37 -0.41 3.39 -3.42
N LEU A 38 -0.93 3.04 -2.24
CA LEU A 38 -0.88 3.89 -1.05
C LEU A 38 0.55 4.23 -0.59
N PRO A 39 1.52 3.28 -0.54
CA PRO A 39 2.89 3.59 -0.16
C PRO A 39 3.60 4.54 -1.14
N ASP A 40 3.23 4.57 -2.43
CA ASP A 40 3.77 5.56 -3.36
C ASP A 40 3.34 6.97 -2.99
N MET A 41 2.02 7.16 -2.80
CA MET A 41 1.44 8.44 -2.44
C MET A 41 2.02 8.96 -1.12
N ALA A 42 2.09 8.09 -0.12
CA ALA A 42 2.59 8.43 1.19
C ALA A 42 4.12 8.62 1.21
N GLY A 43 4.86 7.79 0.48
CA GLY A 43 6.31 7.89 0.32
C GLY A 43 6.73 9.20 -0.36
N THR A 44 5.95 9.69 -1.34
CA THR A 44 6.19 11.01 -1.97
C THR A 44 6.06 12.17 -0.98
N VAL A 45 5.15 12.06 -0.01
CA VAL A 45 5.00 13.07 1.04
C VAL A 45 6.11 12.95 2.09
N GLU A 46 6.50 11.72 2.45
CA GLU A 46 7.59 11.48 3.41
C GLU A 46 8.97 11.91 2.90
N SER A 47 9.29 11.56 1.66
CA SER A 47 10.59 11.83 1.05
C SER A 47 10.41 12.34 -0.38
N PRO A 48 10.10 13.64 -0.56
CA PRO A 48 9.74 14.21 -1.87
C PRO A 48 10.88 14.17 -2.89
N ARG A 49 12.12 14.16 -2.40
CA ARG A 49 13.35 14.08 -3.20
C ARG A 49 13.94 12.66 -3.22
N GLY A 50 13.29 11.71 -2.54
CA GLY A 50 13.71 10.33 -2.50
C GLY A 50 13.39 9.58 -3.78
N GLU A 51 14.23 8.59 -4.09
CA GLU A 51 14.02 7.68 -5.22
C GLU A 51 12.69 6.91 -5.03
N PRO A 52 11.84 6.78 -6.08
CA PRO A 52 10.51 6.17 -5.98
C PRO A 52 10.43 4.81 -5.32
N ARG A 53 11.31 3.88 -5.68
CA ARG A 53 11.33 2.54 -5.10
C ARG A 53 11.75 2.60 -3.63
N GLN A 54 12.79 3.37 -3.30
CA GLN A 54 13.28 3.50 -1.93
C GLN A 54 12.22 4.10 -1.00
N ARG A 55 11.56 5.20 -1.38
CA ARG A 55 10.53 5.82 -0.55
C ARG A 55 9.32 4.91 -0.31
N TYR A 56 8.95 4.10 -1.31
CA TYR A 56 7.91 3.07 -1.14
C TYR A 56 8.33 2.05 -0.08
N MET A 57 9.52 1.49 -0.23
CA MET A 57 10.06 0.46 0.66
C MET A 57 10.16 0.96 2.09
N ASP A 58 10.69 2.17 2.27
CA ASP A 58 10.86 2.81 3.58
C ASP A 58 9.50 3.05 4.25
N TRP A 59 8.52 3.56 3.49
CA TRP A 59 7.18 3.77 4.02
C TRP A 59 6.53 2.46 4.46
N PHE A 60 6.56 1.42 3.61
CA PHE A 60 5.97 0.13 3.95
C PHE A 60 6.63 -0.46 5.21
N ASN A 61 7.96 -0.45 5.27
CA ASN A 61 8.70 -0.99 6.39
C ASN A 61 8.38 -0.26 7.71
N ALA A 62 8.17 1.07 7.66
CA ALA A 62 7.88 1.89 8.82
C ALA A 62 6.44 1.70 9.34
N TRP A 63 5.45 1.62 8.45
CA TRP A 63 4.04 1.71 8.83
C TRP A 63 3.29 0.38 8.82
N VAL A 64 3.81 -0.62 8.11
CA VAL A 64 3.12 -1.90 7.91
C VAL A 64 4.03 -3.09 8.21
N GLY A 65 5.32 -2.97 7.98
CA GLY A 65 6.29 -4.07 8.00
C GLY A 65 6.34 -4.86 9.31
N SER A 66 5.99 -4.27 10.46
CA SER A 66 5.94 -4.98 11.74
C SER A 66 4.95 -6.14 11.75
N LYS A 67 3.85 -6.04 10.99
CA LYS A 67 2.83 -7.10 10.85
C LYS A 67 3.30 -8.30 10.02
N TYR A 68 4.35 -8.10 9.22
CA TYR A 68 4.87 -9.07 8.28
C TYR A 68 6.23 -9.64 8.70
N ARG A 69 6.49 -9.62 10.00
CA ARG A 69 7.70 -10.18 10.64
C ARG A 69 7.30 -11.29 11.60
N THR A 70 8.14 -12.32 11.64
CA THR A 70 8.07 -13.36 12.67
C THR A 70 9.29 -13.27 13.56
N GLN A 71 9.09 -13.47 14.85
CA GLN A 71 10.18 -13.66 15.80
C GLN A 71 10.76 -15.05 15.58
N LEU A 72 12.09 -15.15 15.50
CA LEU A 72 12.82 -16.41 15.47
C LEU A 72 13.63 -16.57 16.76
N LEU A 73 14.16 -17.77 16.98
CA LEU A 73 15.08 -18.03 18.10
C LEU A 73 16.28 -17.08 18.09
N VAL A 74 16.71 -16.63 16.91
CA VAL A 74 17.73 -15.60 16.72
C VAL A 74 17.21 -14.53 15.77
N GLY A 75 16.76 -13.41 16.35
CA GLY A 75 16.35 -12.23 15.60
C GLY A 75 14.91 -12.24 15.06
N GLN A 76 14.65 -11.37 14.09
CA GLN A 76 13.38 -11.26 13.40
C GLN A 76 13.59 -11.47 11.91
N GLN A 77 12.67 -12.20 11.27
CA GLN A 77 12.66 -12.37 9.83
C GLN A 77 11.36 -11.84 9.24
N ALA A 78 11.47 -10.98 8.23
CA ALA A 78 10.32 -10.55 7.44
C ALA A 78 9.92 -11.66 6.47
N PHE A 79 8.64 -12.01 6.44
CA PHE A 79 8.09 -12.88 5.39
C PHE A 79 7.46 -12.08 4.24
N LEU A 80 7.27 -10.77 4.41
CA LEU A 80 7.02 -9.80 3.36
C LEU A 80 7.71 -8.48 3.73
N SER A 81 8.74 -8.10 2.96
CA SER A 81 9.47 -6.84 3.12
C SER A 81 8.89 -5.73 2.23
N GLY A 82 9.31 -4.49 2.45
CA GLY A 82 9.01 -3.39 1.53
C GLY A 82 9.48 -3.65 0.09
N ALA A 83 10.61 -4.35 -0.09
CA ALA A 83 11.11 -4.72 -1.42
C ALA A 83 10.19 -5.75 -2.08
N ASP A 84 9.74 -6.75 -1.34
CA ASP A 84 8.79 -7.76 -1.82
C ASP A 84 7.44 -7.12 -2.18
N CYS A 85 6.95 -6.21 -1.34
CA CYS A 85 5.69 -5.50 -1.56
C CYS A 85 5.78 -4.54 -2.77
N TYR A 86 6.92 -3.88 -2.97
CA TYR A 86 7.18 -3.08 -4.16
C TYR A 86 7.19 -3.95 -5.42
N GLY A 87 7.87 -5.10 -5.39
CA GLY A 87 7.87 -6.06 -6.49
C GLY A 87 6.46 -6.56 -6.82
N LEU A 88 5.65 -6.87 -5.80
CA LEU A 88 4.25 -7.25 -5.97
C LEU A 88 3.42 -6.14 -6.62
N LYS A 89 3.59 -4.89 -6.18
CA LYS A 89 2.98 -3.71 -6.80
C LYS A 89 3.38 -3.60 -8.26
N CYS A 90 4.67 -3.66 -8.57
CA CYS A 90 5.15 -3.64 -9.95
C CYS A 90 4.48 -4.72 -10.78
N ALA A 91 4.56 -5.98 -10.36
CA ALA A 91 3.99 -7.07 -11.14
C ALA A 91 2.47 -7.03 -11.29
N MET A 92 1.75 -6.46 -10.30
CA MET A 92 0.29 -6.34 -10.37
C MET A 92 -0.19 -5.13 -11.21
N LEU A 93 0.49 -3.98 -11.12
CA LEU A 93 0.06 -2.73 -11.76
C LEU A 93 0.74 -2.46 -13.11
N TYR A 94 1.93 -3.02 -13.32
CA TYR A 94 2.74 -2.82 -14.51
C TYR A 94 3.21 -4.18 -15.01
N GLN A 95 2.57 -4.68 -16.07
CA GLN A 95 2.90 -5.99 -16.67
C GLN A 95 4.36 -6.06 -17.16
N ASP A 96 4.98 -4.91 -17.43
CA ASP A 96 6.40 -4.76 -17.74
C ASP A 96 7.13 -4.10 -16.55
N ALA A 97 7.73 -4.91 -15.69
CA ALA A 97 8.73 -4.40 -14.74
C ALA A 97 9.93 -3.86 -15.54
N PRO A 98 10.50 -2.69 -15.21
CA PRO A 98 11.66 -2.11 -15.91
C PRO A 98 12.80 -3.10 -16.16
N GLU A 99 13.59 -2.89 -17.21
CA GLU A 99 14.63 -3.83 -17.68
C GLU A 99 15.66 -4.22 -16.60
N SER A 100 15.90 -3.32 -15.65
CA SER A 100 16.73 -3.53 -14.47
C SER A 100 16.18 -4.52 -13.42
N LEU A 101 14.95 -5.03 -13.62
CA LEU A 101 14.22 -5.94 -12.73
C LEU A 101 13.93 -7.31 -13.37
N HIS A 102 14.30 -7.51 -14.64
CA HIS A 102 13.79 -8.56 -15.54
C HIS A 102 14.05 -10.02 -15.16
N GLN A 103 14.84 -10.33 -14.11
CA GLN A 103 15.00 -11.72 -13.65
C GLN A 103 14.35 -12.05 -12.31
N HIS A 104 14.03 -11.04 -11.48
CA HIS A 104 13.54 -11.25 -10.12
C HIS A 104 12.03 -11.03 -9.98
N ASP A 105 11.45 -10.09 -10.75
CA ASP A 105 10.09 -9.60 -10.51
C ASP A 105 8.98 -10.40 -11.22
N VAL A 106 9.24 -11.00 -12.39
CA VAL A 106 8.29 -11.92 -13.04
C VAL A 106 8.00 -13.14 -12.14
N LYS A 107 9.01 -13.59 -11.40
CA LYS A 107 8.86 -14.70 -10.42
C LYS A 107 8.21 -14.26 -9.11
N ILE A 108 8.14 -12.96 -8.81
CA ILE A 108 7.56 -12.45 -7.57
C ILE A 108 6.04 -12.61 -7.62
N PHE A 109 5.35 -12.20 -8.69
CA PHE A 109 3.91 -12.39 -8.80
C PHE A 109 3.51 -13.86 -8.66
N ASP A 110 4.25 -14.74 -9.33
CA ASP A 110 4.06 -16.18 -9.23
C ASP A 110 4.29 -16.73 -7.84
N ARG A 111 4.98 -16.01 -6.94
CA ARG A 111 5.15 -16.36 -5.53
C ARG A 111 4.03 -15.86 -4.63
N PHE A 112 3.22 -14.86 -5.03
CA PHE A 112 2.10 -14.38 -4.22
C PHE A 112 0.80 -15.07 -4.61
N ARG A 113 0.04 -15.52 -3.61
CA ARG A 113 -1.31 -16.08 -3.81
C ARG A 113 -2.30 -15.35 -2.92
N PHE A 114 -3.16 -14.56 -3.54
CA PHE A 114 -4.27 -13.96 -2.82
C PHE A 114 -5.39 -14.98 -2.62
N THR A 115 -5.96 -14.97 -1.42
CA THR A 115 -7.02 -15.89 -0.98
C THR A 115 -8.06 -15.15 -0.15
N VAL A 116 -9.23 -15.77 0.02
CA VAL A 116 -10.32 -15.32 0.90
C VAL A 116 -10.35 -16.09 2.23
N SER A 117 -9.43 -17.03 2.42
CA SER A 117 -9.25 -17.75 3.68
C SER A 117 -8.32 -16.98 4.63
N GLU A 118 -8.82 -16.58 5.79
CA GLU A 118 -8.01 -15.91 6.83
C GLU A 118 -6.89 -16.81 7.37
N ALA A 119 -7.08 -18.13 7.37
CA ALA A 119 -6.09 -19.10 7.85
C ALA A 119 -4.80 -19.13 7.02
N ASP A 120 -4.85 -18.63 5.79
CA ASP A 120 -3.73 -18.63 4.86
C ASP A 120 -2.89 -17.35 4.91
N HIS A 121 -3.32 -16.31 5.62
CA HIS A 121 -2.60 -15.04 5.63
C HIS A 121 -1.21 -15.16 6.28
N GLY A 122 -0.16 -15.01 5.47
CA GLY A 122 1.24 -15.17 5.87
C GLY A 122 1.75 -16.61 5.77
N ALA A 123 0.92 -17.56 5.34
CA ALA A 123 1.33 -18.95 5.17
C ALA A 123 2.27 -19.11 3.96
N ARG A 124 3.31 -19.95 4.11
CA ARG A 124 4.21 -20.33 3.02
C ARG A 124 3.96 -21.79 2.64
N LYS A 125 3.57 -22.04 1.38
CA LYS A 125 3.30 -23.39 0.84
C LYS A 125 3.92 -23.52 -0.55
N SER A 126 4.77 -24.52 -0.75
CA SER A 126 5.44 -24.81 -2.03
C SER A 126 6.14 -23.60 -2.65
N GLY A 127 6.83 -22.80 -1.82
CA GLY A 127 7.55 -21.59 -2.26
C GLY A 127 6.68 -20.34 -2.46
N ASN A 128 5.36 -20.45 -2.36
CA ASN A 128 4.43 -19.33 -2.49
C ASN A 128 4.05 -18.76 -1.12
N LEU A 129 3.93 -17.44 -1.02
CA LEU A 129 3.34 -16.74 0.10
C LEU A 129 1.85 -16.50 -0.16
N TYR A 130 1.02 -16.97 0.75
CA TYR A 130 -0.41 -16.76 0.71
C TYR A 130 -0.78 -15.54 1.53
N LEU A 131 -1.63 -14.68 0.98
CA LEU A 131 -2.11 -13.46 1.61
C LEU A 131 -3.62 -13.44 1.52
N HIS A 132 -4.29 -13.37 2.67
CA HIS A 132 -5.71 -13.04 2.66
C HIS A 132 -5.91 -11.62 2.10
N ALA A 133 -6.71 -11.47 1.04
CA ALA A 133 -6.83 -10.23 0.28
C ALA A 133 -7.37 -9.08 1.15
N GLY A 134 -8.51 -9.30 1.81
CA GLY A 134 -9.12 -8.29 2.67
C GLY A 134 -8.23 -7.89 3.85
N ARG A 135 -7.54 -8.86 4.47
CA ARG A 135 -6.63 -8.59 5.59
C ARG A 135 -5.39 -7.80 5.13
N PHE A 136 -4.81 -8.16 3.99
CA PHE A 136 -3.70 -7.42 3.40
C PHE A 136 -4.10 -5.97 3.10
N CYS A 137 -5.24 -5.74 2.43
CA CYS A 137 -5.74 -4.38 2.17
C CYS A 137 -5.98 -3.58 3.47
N ARG A 138 -6.61 -4.20 4.48
CA ARG A 138 -6.81 -3.58 5.80
C ARG A 138 -5.49 -3.25 6.50
N ASP A 139 -4.46 -4.07 6.32
CA ASP A 139 -3.16 -3.80 6.92
C ASP A 139 -2.47 -2.57 6.34
N LEU A 140 -2.50 -2.42 5.01
CA LEU A 140 -2.01 -1.24 4.30
C LEU A 140 -2.82 0.00 4.69
N MET A 141 -4.15 -0.12 4.73
CA MET A 141 -5.05 0.97 5.12
C MET A 141 -4.76 1.45 6.54
N ALA A 142 -4.64 0.55 7.51
CA ALA A 142 -4.30 0.89 8.89
C ALA A 142 -2.91 1.56 9.00
N GLY A 143 -1.93 1.12 8.20
CA GLY A 143 -0.64 1.81 8.09
C GLY A 143 -0.79 3.22 7.52
N GLY A 144 -1.65 3.39 6.50
CA GLY A 144 -2.05 4.66 5.92
C GLY A 144 -2.64 5.64 6.91
N GLU A 145 -3.61 5.18 7.70
CA GLU A 145 -4.27 5.98 8.74
C GLU A 145 -3.30 6.40 9.84
N ALA A 146 -2.47 5.47 10.32
CA ALA A 146 -1.45 5.74 11.33
C ALA A 146 -0.40 6.75 10.81
N TRP A 147 0.04 6.57 9.56
CA TRP A 147 0.94 7.48 8.89
C TRP A 147 0.33 8.87 8.74
N LEU A 148 -0.90 8.98 8.22
CA LEU A 148 -1.56 10.26 7.98
C LEU A 148 -1.67 11.07 9.28
N LYS A 149 -2.08 10.41 10.37
CA LYS A 149 -2.14 11.03 11.71
C LYS A 149 -0.78 11.53 12.20
N ASN A 150 0.31 10.86 11.83
CA ASN A 150 1.66 11.31 12.15
C ASN A 150 2.11 12.46 11.23
N ALA A 151 1.89 12.34 9.93
CA ALA A 151 2.27 13.32 8.92
C ALA A 151 1.59 14.68 9.14
N GLN A 152 0.34 14.71 9.60
CA GLN A 152 -0.39 15.94 9.94
C GLN A 152 0.26 16.76 11.06
N ARG A 153 1.20 16.18 11.83
CA ARG A 153 1.96 16.88 12.88
C ARG A 153 3.18 17.63 12.35
N ASP A 154 3.57 17.38 11.10
CA ASP A 154 4.67 18.06 10.43
C ASP A 154 4.12 19.11 9.44
N PRO A 155 4.33 20.41 9.69
CA PRO A 155 3.82 21.47 8.81
C PRO A 155 4.24 21.33 7.35
N LYS A 156 5.43 20.78 7.07
CA LYS A 156 5.91 20.59 5.69
C LYS A 156 5.10 19.52 4.97
N LYS A 157 4.78 18.43 5.65
CA LYS A 157 3.97 17.33 5.11
C LYS A 157 2.51 17.75 4.96
N THR A 158 1.96 18.49 5.93
CA THR A 158 0.60 19.05 5.86
C THR A 158 0.41 19.93 4.62
N ALA A 159 1.41 20.76 4.27
CA ALA A 159 1.34 21.56 3.04
C ALA A 159 1.27 20.69 1.76
N MET A 160 1.97 19.54 1.73
CA MET A 160 1.90 18.60 0.61
C MET A 160 0.59 17.82 0.55
N LEU A 161 0.02 17.49 1.71
CA LEU A 161 -1.28 16.82 1.86
C LEU A 161 -2.47 17.70 1.45
N GLY A 162 -2.31 19.03 1.48
CA GLY A 162 -3.35 20.00 1.09
C GLY A 162 -3.78 19.94 -0.38
N ARG A 163 -3.20 19.06 -1.19
CA ARG A 163 -3.69 18.78 -2.55
C ARG A 163 -5.06 18.09 -2.46
N THR A 164 -6.04 18.62 -3.19
CA THR A 164 -7.42 18.13 -3.21
C THR A 164 -7.78 17.68 -4.63
N LEU A 165 -8.40 16.51 -4.77
CA LEU A 165 -9.03 16.10 -6.03
C LEU A 165 -10.38 16.80 -6.16
N LYS A 166 -10.58 17.56 -7.25
CA LYS A 166 -11.87 18.16 -7.58
C LYS A 166 -12.54 17.32 -8.67
N ILE A 167 -13.75 16.84 -8.38
CA ILE A 167 -14.60 16.16 -9.36
C ILE A 167 -15.77 17.12 -9.62
N GLU A 168 -15.81 17.69 -10.82
CA GLU A 168 -16.90 18.58 -11.23
C GLU A 168 -18.05 17.73 -11.79
N SER A 169 -19.25 17.92 -11.26
CA SER A 169 -20.48 17.42 -11.89
C SER A 169 -20.94 18.44 -12.93
N ALA A 170 -21.34 17.97 -14.11
CA ALA A 170 -22.00 18.77 -15.13
C ALA A 170 -23.35 19.34 -14.65
#